data_AF-A0A414W325-F1
#
_entry.id   AF-A0A414W325-F1
#
_cell.length_a   1.000
_cell.length_b   1.000
_cell.length_c   1.000
_cell.angle_alpha   90.00
_cell.angle_beta   90.00
_cell.angle_gamma   90.00
#
_symmetry.space_group_name_H-M   'P 1'
#
loop_
_entity.id
_entity.type
_entity.pdbx_description
1 polymer ?
#
loop_
_entity_poly.entity_id
_entity_poly.type
_entity_poly.pdbx_seq_one_letter_code
_entity_poly.pdbx_strand_id
1 'polypeptide(L)' 'MKIRVIHDFYDKENNLKLRSVGDTLTVSKDRAEYLVRMKIAEVIDSKGGDPKSPIEAQG' A
#
# COMPACT_ATOMS: atom_id res chain seq x y z
N MET A 1 -2.56 10.60 2.53
CA MET A 1 -1.66 9.65 3.21
C MET A 1 -0.61 9.19 2.22
N LYS A 2 0.64 9.03 2.65
CA LYS A 2 1.69 8.46 1.81
C LYS A 2 1.81 6.96 2.10
N ILE A 3 1.83 6.16 1.04
CA ILE A 3 2.02 4.71 1.11
C ILE A 3 3.23 4.29 0.29
N ARG A 4 3.76 3.11 0.58
CA ARG A 4 4.71 2.38 -0.26
C ARG A 4 4.09 1.06 -0.70
N VAL A 5 4.20 0.75 -1.99
CA VAL A 5 3.70 -0.49 -2.57
C VAL A 5 4.63 -1.65 -2.19
N ILE A 6 4.05 -2.75 -1.74
CA ILE A 6 4.78 -3.99 -1.35
C ILE A 6 4.45 -5.17 -2.27
N HIS A 7 3.39 -5.09 -3.07
CA HIS A 7 3.08 -6.03 -4.15
C HIS A 7 2.65 -5.30 -5.42
N ASP A 8 3.11 -5.78 -6.58
CA ASP A 8 2.70 -5.25 -7.87
C ASP A 8 1.19 -5.39 -8.07
N PHE A 9 0.54 -4.33 -8.52
CA PHE A 9 -0.89 -4.36 -8.82
C PHE A 9 -1.28 -3.38 -9.92
N TYR A 10 -2.41 -3.68 -10.58
CA TYR A 10 -3.05 -2.74 -11.49
C TYR A 10 -4.02 -1.85 -10.74
N ASP A 11 -3.73 -0.55 -10.75
CA ASP A 11 -4.51 0.44 -10.03
C ASP A 11 -5.81 0.77 -10.77
N LYS A 12 -6.90 0.13 -10.33
CA LYS A 12 -8.24 0.32 -10.93
C LYS A 12 -8.74 1.77 -10.86
N GLU A 13 -8.29 2.55 -9.88
CA GLU A 13 -8.66 3.97 -9.76
C GLU A 13 -7.84 4.86 -10.70
N ASN A 14 -6.77 4.33 -11.29
CA ASN A 14 -5.88 5.06 -12.17
C ASN A 14 -5.68 4.33 -13.50
N ASN A 15 -6.78 4.02 -14.19
CA ASN A 15 -6.80 3.44 -15.53
C ASN A 15 -5.96 2.16 -15.68
N LEU A 16 -5.97 1.28 -14.67
CA LEU A 16 -5.16 0.06 -14.65
C LEU A 16 -3.66 0.34 -14.80
N LYS A 17 -3.19 1.48 -14.29
CA LYS A 17 -1.76 1.74 -14.22
C LYS A 17 -1.08 0.68 -13.35
N LEU A 18 -0.04 0.03 -13.89
CA LEU A 18 0.82 -0.84 -13.10
C LEU A 18 1.55 -0.01 -12.05
N ARG A 19 1.43 -0.44 -10.79
CA ARG A 19 2.22 0.04 -9.66
C ARG A 19 3.13 -1.09 -9.23
N SER A 20 4.41 -0.79 -9.06
CA SER A 20 5.41 -1.78 -8.71
C SER A 20 5.87 -1.66 -7.27
N VAL A 21 6.38 -2.75 -6.72
CA VAL A 21 7.00 -2.77 -5.38
C VAL A 21 8.01 -1.63 -5.24
N GLY A 22 7.91 -0.87 -4.16
CA GLY A 22 8.75 0.29 -3.88
C GLY A 22 8.16 1.63 -4.34
N ASP A 23 7.16 1.64 -5.22
CA ASP A 23 6.47 2.87 -5.60
C ASP A 23 5.88 3.57 -4.36
N THR A 24 6.11 4.88 -4.26
CA THR A 24 5.46 5.70 -3.23
C THR A 24 4.30 6.49 -3.81
N LEU A 25 3.13 6.38 -3.20
CA LEU A 25 1.91 7.04 -3.68
C LEU A 25 1.31 7.93 -2.59
N THR A 26 0.80 9.09 -3.00
CA THR A 26 -0.05 9.92 -2.15
C THR A 26 -1.50 9.64 -2.51
N VAL A 27 -2.26 9.10 -1.56
CA VAL A 27 -3.66 8.68 -1.76
C VAL A 27 -4.55 9.18 -0.62
N SER A 28 -5.88 9.05 -0.77
CA SER A 28 -6.83 9.32 0.31
C SER A 28 -6.63 8.33 1.48
N LYS A 29 -7.18 8.66 2.66
CA LYS A 29 -7.12 7.78 3.83
C LYS A 29 -7.80 6.44 3.57
N ASP A 30 -9.03 6.47 3.03
CA ASP A 30 -9.80 5.25 2.73
C ASP A 30 -9.07 4.35 1.73
N ARG A 31 -8.40 4.95 0.74
CA ARG A 31 -7.60 4.20 -0.25
C ARG A 31 -6.36 3.57 0.39
N ALA A 32 -5.67 4.29 1.26
CA ALA A 32 -4.53 3.74 2.00
C ALA A 32 -4.96 2.56 2.88
N GLU A 33 -6.04 2.72 3.67
CA GLU A 33 -6.58 1.65 4.53
C GLU A 33 -7.01 0.43 3.72
N TYR A 34 -7.65 0.64 2.57
CA TYR A 34 -8.00 -0.45 1.66
C TYR A 34 -6.75 -1.20 1.17
N LEU A 35 -5.74 -0.50 0.65
CA LEU A 35 -4.53 -1.12 0.12
C LEU A 35 -3.73 -1.84 1.21
N VAL A 36 -3.71 -1.31 2.43
CA VAL A 36 -3.09 -1.95 3.61
C VAL A 36 -3.84 -3.20 4.02
N ARG A 37 -5.18 -3.15 4.08
CA ARG A 37 -6.02 -4.31 4.41
C ARG A 37 -5.88 -5.43 3.38
N MET A 38 -5.68 -5.07 2.12
CA MET A 38 -5.39 -6.01 1.03
C MET A 38 -3.93 -6.51 1.02
N LYS A 39 -3.09 -6.02 1.95
CA LYS A 39 -1.65 -6.30 2.03
C LYS A 39 -0.86 -5.91 0.77
N ILE A 40 -1.33 -4.92 0.01
CA ILE A 40 -0.69 -4.45 -1.24
C ILE A 40 0.27 -3.29 -0.97
N ALA A 41 0.03 -2.51 0.09
CA ALA A 41 0.85 -1.36 0.46
C ALA A 41 0.98 -1.21 1.97
N GLU A 42 1.98 -0.44 2.39
CA GLU A 42 2.20 0.01 3.76
C GLU A 42 2.11 1.54 3.85
N VAL A 43 1.62 2.08 4.97
CA VAL A 43 1.63 3.54 5.20
C VAL A 43 3.03 3.94 5.64
N ILE A 44 3.61 4.94 4.96
CA ILE A 44 4.95 5.48 5.26
C ILE A 44 4.93 6.91 5.81
N ASP A 45 3.74 7.51 5.90
CA ASP A 45 3.51 8.80 6.56
C ASP A 45 2.75 8.58 7.87
N SER A 46 3.44 7.95 8.82
CA SER A 46 2.99 7.86 10.21
C SER A 46 3.90 8.74 11.06
N LYS A 47 3.46 9.98 11.33
CA LYS A 47 3.86 10.62 12.58
C LYS A 47 3.22 9.84 13.73
N GLY A 48 3.87 8.74 14.14
CA GLY A 48 3.56 7.99 15.36
C GLY A 48 3.11 6.54 15.14
N GLY A 49 4.00 5.60 15.48
CA GLY A 49 3.67 4.22 15.85
C GLY A 49 3.93 3.18 14.76
N ASP A 50 4.97 2.36 14.98
CA ASP A 50 5.42 1.25 14.13
C ASP A 50 4.29 0.37 13.58
N PRO A 51 4.19 0.17 12.25
CA PRO A 51 3.37 -0.88 11.70
C PRO A 51 4.10 -2.22 11.87
N LYS A 52 3.55 -3.13 12.69
CA LYS A 52 3.92 -4.54 12.64
C LYS A 52 3.62 -5.06 11.23
N SER A 53 4.67 -5.41 10.48
CA SER A 53 4.58 -6.00 9.15
C SER A 53 3.65 -7.22 9.15
N PRO A 54 2.80 -7.43 8.13
CA PRO A 54 2.07 -8.68 8.00
C PRO A 54 3.07 -9.78 7.64
N ILE A 55 3.08 -10.84 8.46
CA ILE A 55 3.86 -12.06 8.23
C ILE A 55 3.46 -12.66 6.88
N GLU A 56 4.48 -13.01 6.11
CA GLU A 56 4.43 -13.61 4.78
C GLU A 56 3.43 -14.78 4.74
N ALA A 57 2.53 -14.79 3.75
CA ALA A 57 1.71 -15.97 3.47
C ALA A 57 2.56 -16.98 2.70
N GLN A 58 2.94 -18.08 3.34
CA GLN A 58 3.45 -19.28 2.67
C GLN A 58 2.25 -20.05 2.09
N GLY A 59 2.34 -20.37 0.79
CA GLY A 59 1.42 -21.25 0.06
C GLY A 59 2.13 -21.81 -1.17
#